data_AF-A0A536YER6-F1
#
_entry.id   AF-A0A536YER6-F1
#
_cell.length_a   1.000
_cell.length_b   1.000
_cell.length_c   1.000
_cell.angle_alpha   90.00
_cell.angle_beta   90.00
_cell.angle_gamma   90.00
#
_symmetry.space_group_name_H-M   'P 1'
#
loop_
_entity.id
_entity.type
_entity.pdbx_description
1 polymer ?
#
loop_
_entity_poly.entity_id
_entity_poly.type
_entity_poly.pdbx_seq_one_letter_code
_entity_poly.pdbx_strand_id
1 'polypeptide(L)'
;AMRFEKVAYHDYEGVVLEMDERRRLLANLGHAEIMFLRNHGTLALGKTVAAAFNNAYRLERACRAQLLAQSANDRLLLPPAAVIEKTGHLYRPEVRRPMGLLEWPAMRRLADRLDPSYKV
;
A
#
# COMPACT_ATOMS: atom_id res chain seq x y z
N ALA A 1 -6.22 -0.83 -6.90
CA ALA A 1 -6.20 0.65 -6.74
C ALA A 1 -4.98 1.17 -7.46
N MET A 2 -5.16 1.83 -8.62
CA MET A 2 -4.07 2.28 -9.51
C MET A 2 -3.31 3.52 -8.98
N ARG A 3 -3.19 3.67 -7.65
CA ARG A 3 -2.64 4.90 -7.04
C ARG A 3 -1.16 4.81 -6.70
N PHE A 4 -0.62 3.60 -6.57
CA PHE A 4 0.78 3.41 -6.25
C PHE A 4 1.57 3.45 -7.56
N GLU A 5 2.06 4.64 -7.92
CA GLU A 5 2.89 4.84 -9.11
C GLU A 5 4.25 4.15 -8.95
N LYS A 6 4.82 4.19 -7.74
CA LYS A 6 6.05 3.48 -7.37
C LYS A 6 5.75 2.40 -6.34
N VAL A 7 6.17 1.18 -6.65
CA VAL A 7 6.07 0.00 -5.77
C VAL A 7 7.46 -0.59 -5.63
N ALA A 8 7.98 -0.61 -4.40
CA ALA A 8 9.26 -1.22 -4.12
C ALA A 8 9.14 -2.74 -3.96
N TYR A 9 10.25 -3.45 -4.16
CA TYR A 9 10.38 -4.87 -3.90
C TYR A 9 11.66 -5.15 -3.14
N HIS A 10 11.59 -6.04 -2.17
CA HIS A 10 12.76 -6.58 -1.48
C HIS A 10 12.66 -8.10 -1.48
N ASP A 11 13.75 -8.74 -1.91
CA ASP A 11 13.82 -10.20 -1.99
C ASP A 11 13.96 -10.78 -0.58
N TYR A 12 13.49 -12.02 -0.40
CA TYR A 12 13.57 -12.68 0.90
C TYR A 12 15.01 -13.08 1.22
N GLU A 13 15.55 -12.61 2.33
CA GLU A 13 16.93 -12.90 2.78
C GLU A 13 16.99 -13.90 3.95
N GLY A 14 15.86 -14.51 4.34
CA GLY A 14 15.79 -15.44 5.47
C GLY A 14 15.29 -14.80 6.77
N VAL A 15 15.55 -15.44 7.91
CA VAL A 15 15.30 -14.84 9.23
C VAL A 15 16.42 -13.84 9.50
N VAL A 16 16.05 -12.58 9.65
CA VAL A 16 16.99 -11.47 9.78
C VAL A 16 17.62 -11.47 11.16
N LEU A 17 18.86 -11.97 11.24
CA LEU A 17 19.67 -11.98 12.46
C LEU A 17 20.62 -10.78 12.52
N GLU A 18 20.97 -10.24 11.36
CA GLU A 18 22.01 -9.22 11.21
C GLU A 18 21.47 -7.89 10.70
N MET A 19 22.12 -6.82 11.12
CA MET A 19 21.71 -5.43 10.91
C MET A 19 21.85 -4.91 9.47
N ASP A 20 22.60 -5.62 8.64
CA ASP A 20 22.98 -5.17 7.29
C ASP A 20 21.80 -5.10 6.32
N GLU A 21 20.75 -5.92 6.54
CA GLU A 21 19.55 -5.92 5.70
C GLU A 21 18.85 -4.55 5.71
N ARG A 22 18.94 -3.78 6.81
CA ARG A 22 18.32 -2.45 6.92
C ARG A 22 18.77 -1.50 5.81
N ARG A 23 20.05 -1.54 5.44
CA ARG A 23 20.59 -0.69 4.37
C ARG A 23 20.00 -1.06 3.01
N ARG A 24 19.83 -2.35 2.74
CA ARG A 24 19.21 -2.87 1.51
C ARG A 24 17.71 -2.58 1.48
N LEU A 25 17.01 -2.73 2.59
CA LEU A 25 15.58 -2.35 2.71
C LEU A 25 15.36 -0.88 2.38
N LEU A 26 16.18 0.02 2.93
CA LEU A 26 16.12 1.46 2.63
C LEU A 26 16.42 1.75 1.15
N ALA A 27 17.46 1.11 0.60
CA ALA A 27 17.82 1.27 -0.81
C ALA A 27 16.71 0.79 -1.76
N ASN A 28 16.13 -0.38 -1.48
CA ASN A 28 15.05 -0.97 -2.27
C ASN A 28 13.75 -0.16 -2.15
N LEU A 29 13.46 0.36 -0.96
CA LEU A 29 12.29 1.21 -0.73
C LEU A 29 12.38 2.53 -1.52
N GLY A 30 13.55 3.18 -1.48
CA GLY A 30 13.78 4.46 -2.13
C GLY A 30 12.72 5.50 -1.74
N HIS A 31 11.94 5.96 -2.73
CA HIS A 31 10.85 6.92 -2.54
C HIS A 31 9.45 6.30 -2.65
N ALA A 32 9.34 4.97 -2.65
CA ALA A 32 8.05 4.31 -2.67
C ALA A 32 7.36 4.41 -1.31
N GLU A 33 6.02 4.48 -1.32
CA GLU A 33 5.23 4.44 -0.09
C GLU A 33 4.83 3.01 0.32
N ILE A 34 5.05 2.05 -0.57
CA ILE A 34 4.76 0.64 -0.33
C ILE A 34 5.89 -0.23 -0.87
N MET A 35 6.10 -1.36 -0.21
CA MET A 35 7.07 -2.36 -0.63
C MET A 35 6.47 -3.76 -0.46
N PHE A 36 6.64 -4.61 -1.48
CA PHE A 36 6.44 -6.04 -1.32
C PHE A 36 7.73 -6.66 -0.80
N LEU A 37 7.61 -7.30 0.37
CA LEU A 37 8.63 -8.20 0.88
C LEU A 37 8.32 -9.57 0.27
N ARG A 38 9.08 -9.96 -0.76
CA ARG A 38 8.79 -11.20 -1.49
C ARG A 38 8.75 -12.37 -0.51
N ASN A 39 7.77 -13.26 -0.71
CA ASN A 39 7.56 -14.44 0.13
C ASN A 39 7.32 -14.15 1.63
N HIS A 40 7.07 -12.89 2.02
CA HIS A 40 6.86 -12.50 3.41
C HIS A 40 5.57 -11.70 3.59
N GLY A 41 5.36 -10.64 2.81
CA GLY A 41 4.18 -9.79 2.95
C GLY A 41 4.37 -8.40 2.39
N THR A 42 3.77 -7.42 3.05
CA THR A 42 3.74 -6.02 2.60
C THR A 42 4.22 -5.06 3.68
N LEU A 43 4.89 -4.00 3.24
CA LEU A 43 5.23 -2.84 4.04
C LEU A 43 4.53 -1.61 3.46
N ALA A 44 3.91 -0.80 4.30
CA ALA A 44 3.24 0.43 3.89
C ALA A 44 3.66 1.58 4.81
N LEU A 45 4.05 2.69 4.21
CA LEU A 45 4.54 3.88 4.88
C LEU A 45 3.59 5.05 4.64
N GLY A 46 3.70 6.07 5.47
CA GLY A 46 3.03 7.34 5.29
C GLY A 46 3.59 8.36 6.27
N LYS A 47 3.43 9.66 5.94
CA LYS A 47 3.89 10.76 6.82
C LYS A 47 3.13 10.84 8.15
N THR A 48 2.00 10.13 8.25
CA THR A 48 1.19 9.99 9.47
C THR A 48 0.68 8.55 9.57
N VAL A 49 0.30 8.12 10.77
CA VAL A 49 -0.34 6.81 11.00
C VAL A 49 -1.59 6.65 10.12
N ALA A 50 -2.38 7.72 9.98
CA ALA A 50 -3.57 7.73 9.13
C ALA A 50 -3.25 7.46 7.65
N ALA A 51 -2.17 8.08 7.12
CA ALA A 51 -1.72 7.86 5.75
C ALA A 51 -1.16 6.45 5.56
N ALA A 52 -0.31 5.98 6.49
CA ALA A 52 0.26 4.64 6.45
C ALA A 52 -0.82 3.55 6.49
N PHE A 53 -1.81 3.70 7.36
CA PHE A 53 -2.97 2.81 7.43
C PHE A 53 -3.76 2.82 6.12
N ASN A 54 -3.99 3.99 5.52
CA ASN A 54 -4.66 4.08 4.23
C ASN A 54 -3.87 3.37 3.12
N ASN A 55 -2.53 3.49 3.14
CA ASN A 55 -1.61 2.79 2.25
C ASN A 55 -1.74 1.27 2.42
N ALA A 56 -1.66 0.76 3.64
CA ALA A 56 -1.87 -0.66 3.93
C ALA A 56 -3.26 -1.16 3.46
N TYR A 57 -4.34 -0.46 3.82
CA TYR A 57 -5.71 -0.83 3.45
C TYR A 57 -5.91 -0.88 1.92
N ARG A 58 -5.38 0.10 1.19
CA ARG A 58 -5.52 0.14 -0.27
C ARG A 58 -4.63 -0.89 -0.96
N LEU A 59 -3.46 -1.20 -0.39
CA LEU A 59 -2.57 -2.24 -0.89
C LEU A 59 -3.20 -3.62 -0.75
N GLU A 60 -3.74 -3.97 0.43
CA GLU A 60 -4.45 -5.23 0.64
C GLU A 60 -5.59 -5.39 -0.38
N ARG A 61 -6.42 -4.36 -0.53
CA ARG A 61 -7.54 -4.41 -1.50
C ARG A 61 -7.08 -4.55 -2.94
N ALA A 62 -5.94 -3.97 -3.30
CA ALA A 62 -5.36 -4.14 -4.62
C ALA A 62 -4.88 -5.58 -4.84
N CYS A 63 -4.21 -6.16 -3.84
CA CYS A 63 -3.76 -7.56 -3.87
C CYS A 63 -4.96 -8.51 -3.99
N ARG A 64 -6.00 -8.32 -3.15
CA ARG A 64 -7.23 -9.11 -3.21
C ARG A 64 -7.91 -9.01 -4.57
N ALA A 65 -8.04 -7.80 -5.12
CA ALA A 65 -8.64 -7.62 -6.44
C ALA A 65 -7.82 -8.32 -7.54
N GLN A 66 -6.48 -8.26 -7.48
CA GLN A 66 -5.62 -8.95 -8.43
C GLN A 66 -5.79 -10.47 -8.34
N LEU A 67 -5.77 -11.04 -7.13
CA LEU A 67 -5.96 -12.48 -6.94
C LEU A 67 -7.34 -12.95 -7.43
N LEU A 68 -8.41 -12.21 -7.11
CA LEU A 68 -9.75 -12.54 -7.58
C LEU A 68 -9.84 -12.47 -9.11
N ALA A 69 -9.30 -11.43 -9.73
CA ALA A 69 -9.31 -11.30 -11.18
C ALA A 69 -8.51 -12.42 -11.85
N GLN A 70 -7.33 -12.76 -11.33
CA GLN A 70 -6.49 -13.85 -11.85
C GLN A 70 -7.13 -15.23 -11.64
N SER A 71 -7.88 -15.42 -10.56
CA SER A 71 -8.58 -16.69 -10.28
C SER A 71 -9.69 -17.02 -11.27
N ALA A 72 -10.19 -16.03 -12.02
CA ALA A 72 -11.15 -16.26 -13.11
C ALA A 72 -10.53 -17.02 -14.30
N ASN A 73 -9.19 -17.13 -14.34
CA ASN A 73 -8.43 -17.83 -15.38
C ASN A 73 -8.78 -17.39 -16.81
N ASP A 74 -9.02 -16.09 -16.97
CA ASP A 74 -9.30 -15.45 -18.26
C ASP A 74 -8.32 -14.28 -18.48
N ARG A 75 -8.28 -13.77 -19.71
CA ARG A 75 -7.46 -12.62 -20.07
C ARG A 75 -7.88 -11.39 -19.29
N LEU A 76 -6.95 -10.85 -18.50
CA LEU A 76 -7.14 -9.57 -17.83
C LEU A 76 -7.09 -8.41 -18.84
N LEU A 77 -8.11 -7.55 -18.78
CA LEU A 77 -8.14 -6.30 -19.54
C LEU A 77 -7.51 -5.18 -18.72
N LEU A 78 -6.33 -4.75 -19.13
CA LEU A 78 -5.64 -3.61 -18.52
C LEU A 78 -6.09 -2.30 -19.19
N PRO A 79 -6.27 -1.21 -18.41
CA PRO A 79 -6.49 0.11 -19.00
C PRO A 79 -5.29 0.54 -19.86
N PRO A 80 -5.49 1.42 -20.86
CA PRO A 80 -4.39 2.00 -21.61
C PRO A 80 -3.38 2.71 -20.72
N ALA A 81 -2.09 2.68 -21.09
CA ALA A 81 -0.99 3.27 -20.31
C ALA A 81 -1.25 4.75 -19.97
N ALA A 82 -1.77 5.53 -20.91
CA ALA A 82 -2.10 6.94 -20.69
C ALA A 82 -3.18 7.14 -19.61
N VAL A 83 -4.14 6.22 -19.48
CA VAL A 83 -5.15 6.27 -18.41
C VAL A 83 -4.52 5.96 -17.05
N ILE A 84 -3.61 4.97 -17.00
CA ILE A 84 -2.87 4.60 -15.79
C ILE A 84 -2.01 5.78 -15.33
N GLU A 85 -1.23 6.38 -16.23
CA GLU A 85 -0.36 7.52 -15.94
C GLU A 85 -1.16 8.74 -15.47
N LYS A 86 -2.21 9.12 -16.21
CA LYS A 86 -3.12 10.21 -15.81
C LYS A 86 -3.72 9.96 -14.44
N THR A 87 -4.15 8.73 -14.16
CA THR A 87 -4.70 8.36 -12.85
C THR A 87 -3.64 8.49 -11.76
N GLY A 88 -2.42 7.98 -11.98
CA GLY A 88 -1.30 8.10 -11.05
C GLY A 88 -1.01 9.56 -10.69
N HIS A 89 -0.94 10.43 -11.69
CA HIS A 89 -0.74 11.87 -11.49
C HIS A 89 -1.82 12.50 -10.60
N LEU A 90 -3.10 12.16 -10.81
CA LEU A 90 -4.22 12.66 -10.00
C LEU A 90 -4.23 12.15 -8.55
N TYR A 91 -3.41 11.16 -8.21
CA TYR A 91 -3.23 10.67 -6.84
C TYR A 91 -2.01 11.29 -6.14
N ARG A 92 -1.22 12.09 -6.83
CA ARG A 92 -0.03 12.72 -6.25
C ARG A 92 -0.40 13.77 -5.18
N PRO A 93 0.42 13.92 -4.12
CA PRO A 93 0.14 14.84 -3.03
C PRO A 93 -0.01 16.32 -3.45
N GLU A 94 0.59 16.72 -4.56
CA GLU A 94 0.53 18.10 -5.08
C GLU A 94 -0.82 18.41 -5.75
N VAL A 95 -1.51 17.38 -6.24
CA VAL A 95 -2.79 17.49 -6.97
C VAL A 95 -3.96 17.13 -6.07
N ARG A 96 -3.75 16.20 -5.14
CA ARG A 96 -4.80 15.61 -4.31
C ARG A 96 -4.50 15.83 -2.84
N ARG A 97 -5.57 16.03 -2.07
CA ARG A 97 -5.49 16.06 -0.60
C ARG A 97 -4.67 14.86 -0.05
N PRO A 98 -3.94 15.03 1.06
CA PRO A 98 -3.27 13.93 1.74
C PRO A 98 -4.22 12.77 2.07
N MET A 99 -3.71 11.55 1.90
CA MET A 99 -4.47 10.34 2.24
C MET A 99 -4.63 10.21 3.75
N GLY A 100 -5.75 9.63 4.18
CA GLY A 100 -6.06 9.41 5.60
C GLY A 100 -6.84 10.54 6.25
N LEU A 101 -6.86 11.75 5.68
CA LEU A 101 -7.61 12.88 6.27
C LEU A 101 -9.11 12.59 6.41
N LEU A 102 -9.73 11.99 5.38
CA LEU A 102 -11.15 11.65 5.42
C LEU A 102 -11.38 10.19 5.83
N GLU A 103 -10.47 9.32 5.44
CA GLU A 103 -10.61 7.88 5.65
C GLU A 103 -10.37 7.49 7.11
N TRP A 104 -9.40 8.13 7.80
CA TRP A 104 -9.06 7.79 9.17
C TRP A 104 -10.19 8.06 10.17
N PRO A 105 -10.87 9.23 10.18
CA PRO A 105 -12.03 9.42 11.04
C PRO A 105 -13.15 8.40 10.79
N ALA A 106 -13.37 8.00 9.53
CA ALA A 106 -14.35 6.98 9.20
C ALA A 106 -13.97 5.59 9.75
N MET A 107 -12.70 5.22 9.64
CA MET A 107 -12.17 3.96 10.20
C MET A 107 -12.19 3.96 11.72
N ARG A 108 -11.87 5.09 12.37
CA ARG A 108 -12.03 5.28 13.82
C ARG A 108 -13.47 5.08 14.26
N ARG A 109 -14.45 5.68 13.56
CA ARG A 109 -15.88 5.44 13.85
C ARG A 109 -16.30 3.98 13.67
N LEU A 110 -15.66 3.25 12.74
CA LEU A 110 -15.91 1.82 12.57
C LEU A 110 -15.30 1.03 13.73
N ALA A 111 -14.03 1.28 14.07
CA ALA A 111 -13.35 0.64 15.19
C ALA A 111 -14.13 0.85 16.50
N ASP A 112 -14.57 2.08 16.77
CA ASP A 112 -15.40 2.44 17.93
C ASP A 112 -16.68 1.60 18.05
N ARG A 113 -17.29 1.21 16.91
CA ARG A 113 -18.48 0.36 16.90
C ARG A 113 -18.16 -1.13 17.04
N LEU A 114 -17.00 -1.57 16.57
CA LEU A 114 -16.59 -2.97 16.60
C LEU A 114 -16.08 -3.36 17.98
N ASP A 115 -15.19 -2.55 18.53
CA ASP A 115 -14.61 -2.76 19.84
C ASP A 115 -13.99 -1.43 20.33
N PRO A 116 -14.61 -0.71 21.26
CA PRO A 116 -14.05 0.52 21.79
C PRO A 116 -12.89 0.32 22.78
N SER A 117 -12.55 -0.92 23.16
CA SER A 117 -11.54 -1.21 24.20
C SER A 117 -10.10 -0.85 23.79
N TYR A 118 -9.81 -0.70 22.50
CA TYR A 118 -8.47 -0.31 22.02
C TYR A 118 -8.03 1.10 22.45
N LYS A 119 -8.95 1.91 22.99
CA LYS A 119 -8.67 3.29 23.44
C LYS A 119 -8.02 3.37 24.82
N VAL A 120 -8.00 2.25 25.54
CA VAL A 120 -7.54 2.14 26.94
C VAL A 120 -6.02 2.08 27.00
#